data_AF-A0A096BS29-F1
#
_entry.id   AF-A0A096BS29-F1
#
_cell.length_a   1.000
_cell.length_b   1.000
_cell.length_c   1.000
_cell.angle_alpha   90.00
_cell.angle_beta   90.00
_cell.angle_gamma   90.00
#
_symmetry.space_group_name_H-M   'P 1'
#
loop_
_entity.id
_entity.type
_entity.pdbx_description
1 polymer ?
#
loop_
_entity_poly.entity_id
_entity_poly.type
_entity_poly.pdbx_seq_one_letter_code
_entity_poly.pdbx_strand_id
1 'polypeptide(L)'
;MDFCRLTLEEFNAVSEAYNSKCETAVKNDWERDRMFTTIAIQPHVSKKLQPKEMLPFPWEEAKSKEAVILSPKERKERFEEILKRVRNQRF
;
A
#
# COMPACT_ATOMS: atom_id res chain seq x y z
N MET A 1 21.89 16.24 -1.84
CA MET A 1 20.63 15.47 -1.99
C MET A 1 19.76 15.75 -0.79
N ASP A 2 18.51 16.18 -1.01
CA ASP A 2 17.57 16.52 0.06
C ASP A 2 17.19 15.33 0.95
N PHE A 3 17.34 14.10 0.46
CA PHE A 3 17.11 12.88 1.21
C PHE A 3 17.86 12.82 2.55
N CYS A 4 19.14 13.16 2.56
CA CYS A 4 19.96 13.12 3.78
C CYS A 4 19.65 14.25 4.78
N ARG A 5 18.75 15.16 4.42
CA ARG A 5 18.32 16.29 5.25
C ARG A 5 16.93 16.07 5.85
N LEU A 6 16.22 15.02 5.45
CA LEU A 6 14.90 14.70 5.97
C LEU A 6 15.01 14.25 7.44
N THR A 7 14.12 14.78 8.26
CA THR A 7 13.79 14.19 9.55
C THR A 7 13.15 12.82 9.35
N LEU A 8 13.18 11.99 10.39
CA LEU A 8 12.52 10.67 10.35
C LEU A 8 11.03 10.79 10.03
N GLU A 9 10.36 11.83 10.54
CA GLU A 9 8.94 12.08 10.29
C GLU A 9 8.70 12.42 8.82
N GLU A 10 9.52 13.30 8.23
CA GLU A 10 9.43 13.63 6.80
C GLU A 10 9.76 12.41 5.93
N PHE A 11 10.76 11.61 6.28
CA PHE A 11 11.07 10.38 5.56
C PHE A 11 9.90 9.39 5.61
N ASN A 12 9.29 9.17 6.78
CA ASN A 12 8.14 8.28 6.91
C ASN A 12 6.95 8.79 6.09
N ALA A 13 6.65 10.09 6.14
CA ALA A 13 5.57 10.69 5.37
C ALA A 13 5.78 10.52 3.86
N VAL A 14 7.01 10.75 3.37
CA VAL A 14 7.35 10.53 1.96
C VAL A 14 7.25 9.05 1.58
N SER A 15 7.75 8.14 2.44
CA SER A 15 7.67 6.70 2.20
C SER A 15 6.23 6.20 2.15
N GLU A 16 5.36 6.69 3.04
CA GLU A 16 3.95 6.34 3.07
C GLU A 16 3.22 6.87 1.83
N ALA A 17 3.47 8.13 1.46
CA ALA A 17 2.89 8.72 0.26
C ALA A 17 3.33 7.98 -1.01
N TYR A 18 4.61 7.60 -1.09
CA TYR A 18 5.12 6.81 -2.21
C TYR A 18 4.47 5.43 -2.28
N ASN A 19 4.40 4.71 -1.15
CA ASN A 19 3.76 3.39 -1.10
C ASN A 19 2.28 3.49 -1.48
N SER A 20 1.55 4.48 -0.95
CA SER A 20 0.15 4.73 -1.29
C SER A 20 -0.03 5.01 -2.79
N LYS A 21 0.87 5.79 -3.39
CA LYS A 21 0.89 6.04 -4.84
C LYS A 21 1.10 4.74 -5.63
N CYS A 22 2.09 3.92 -5.25
CA CYS A 22 2.36 2.64 -5.90
C CYS A 22 1.19 1.67 -5.77
N GLU A 23 0.60 1.53 -4.58
CA GLU A 23 -0.59 0.72 -4.36
C GLU A 23 -1.77 1.21 -5.21
N THR A 24 -2.00 2.51 -5.26
CA THR A 24 -3.06 3.11 -6.07
C THR A 24 -2.86 2.83 -7.54
N ALA A 25 -1.63 2.95 -8.04
CA ALA A 25 -1.31 2.63 -9.43
C ALA A 25 -1.61 1.16 -9.77
N VAL A 26 -1.15 0.23 -8.93
CA VAL A 26 -1.42 -1.21 -9.11
C VAL A 26 -2.93 -1.49 -9.07
N LYS A 27 -3.66 -0.94 -8.08
CA LYS A 27 -5.12 -1.11 -7.99
C LYS A 27 -5.82 -0.58 -9.25
N ASN A 28 -5.43 0.60 -9.73
CA ASN A 28 -6.00 1.19 -10.94
C ASN A 28 -5.75 0.34 -12.20
N ASP A 29 -4.56 -0.25 -12.32
CA ASP A 29 -4.26 -1.16 -13.43
C ASP A 29 -5.19 -2.38 -13.41
N TRP A 30 -5.35 -3.02 -12.26
CA TRP A 30 -6.28 -4.14 -12.08
C TRP A 30 -7.74 -3.77 -12.35
N GLU A 31 -8.17 -2.58 -11.91
CA GLU A 31 -9.52 -2.07 -12.18
C GLU A 31 -9.78 -1.84 -13.67
N ARG A 32 -8.80 -1.25 -14.38
CA ARG A 32 -8.87 -1.05 -15.83
C ARG A 32 -8.95 -2.39 -16.56
N ASP A 33 -8.12 -3.36 -16.18
CA ASP A 33 -8.09 -4.67 -16.80
C ASP A 33 -9.39 -5.45 -16.51
N ARG A 34 -9.94 -5.35 -15.30
CA ARG A 34 -11.26 -5.90 -14.94
C ARG A 34 -12.37 -5.32 -15.81
N MET A 35 -12.36 -4.01 -16.03
CA MET A 35 -13.33 -3.33 -16.89
C MET A 35 -13.19 -3.76 -18.35
N PHE A 36 -11.97 -3.77 -18.88
CA PHE A 36 -11.70 -4.21 -20.25
C PHE A 36 -12.16 -5.65 -20.48
N THR A 37 -11.82 -6.54 -19.55
CA THR A 37 -12.20 -7.96 -19.63
C THR A 37 -13.71 -8.13 -19.56
N THR A 38 -14.40 -7.36 -18.71
CA THR A 38 -15.87 -7.37 -18.63
C THR A 38 -16.48 -6.98 -19.99
N ILE A 39 -15.99 -5.90 -20.61
CA ILE A 39 -16.47 -5.45 -21.93
C ILE A 39 -16.21 -6.51 -23.01
N ALA A 40 -15.02 -7.11 -23.00
CA ALA A 40 -14.64 -8.13 -23.99
C ALA A 40 -15.52 -9.38 -23.90
N ILE A 41 -15.91 -9.80 -22.69
CA ILE A 41 -16.68 -11.03 -22.47
C ILE A 41 -18.20 -10.78 -22.57
N GLN A 42 -18.68 -9.56 -22.31
CA GLN A 42 -20.12 -9.26 -22.24
C GLN A 42 -20.95 -9.74 -23.45
N PRO A 43 -20.49 -9.68 -24.72
CA PRO A 43 -21.25 -10.18 -25.87
C PRO A 43 -21.43 -11.70 -25.89
N HIS A 44 -20.61 -12.43 -25.15
CA HIS A 44 -20.57 -13.89 -25.13
C HIS A 44 -21.35 -14.51 -23.96
N VAL A 45 -22.00 -13.69 -23.15
CA VAL A 45 -22.79 -14.12 -21.98
C VAL A 45 -24.17 -13.48 -22.00
N SER A 46 -25.19 -14.26 -21.64
CA SER A 46 -26.58 -13.79 -21.63
C SER A 46 -26.90 -12.88 -20.45
N LYS A 47 -26.19 -13.05 -19.32
CA LYS A 47 -26.32 -12.22 -18.12
C LYS A 47 -25.48 -10.95 -18.29
N LYS A 48 -26.04 -9.80 -17.90
CA LYS A 48 -25.26 -8.57 -17.72
C LYS A 48 -24.27 -8.76 -16.57
N LEU A 49 -22.98 -8.67 -16.86
CA LEU A 49 -21.92 -8.78 -15.87
C LEU A 49 -21.70 -7.42 -15.20
N GLN A 50 -21.58 -7.43 -13.88
CA GLN A 50 -21.02 -6.29 -13.13
C GLN A 50 -19.52 -6.56 -12.93
N PRO A 51 -18.61 -5.63 -13.26
CA PRO A 51 -17.17 -5.86 -13.13
C PRO A 51 -16.77 -6.37 -11.74
N LYS A 52 -17.38 -5.83 -10.68
CA LYS A 52 -17.13 -6.24 -9.28
C LYS A 52 -17.59 -7.66 -8.94
N GLU A 53 -18.68 -8.12 -9.55
CA GLU A 53 -19.17 -9.50 -9.38
C GLU A 53 -18.32 -10.48 -10.20
N MET A 54 -17.78 -10.03 -11.33
CA MET A 54 -16.94 -10.84 -12.21
C MET A 54 -15.58 -11.16 -11.56
N LEU A 55 -14.96 -10.16 -10.93
CA LEU A 55 -13.65 -10.31 -10.28
C LEU A 55 -13.57 -9.42 -9.03
N PRO A 56 -13.95 -9.94 -7.84
CA PRO A 56 -13.85 -9.19 -6.60
C PRO A 56 -12.38 -9.02 -6.19
N PHE A 57 -12.02 -7.84 -5.72
CA PHE A 57 -10.65 -7.56 -5.27
C PHE A 57 -10.56 -7.44 -3.74
N PRO A 58 -9.44 -7.86 -3.14
CA PRO A 58 -9.29 -7.90 -1.68
C PRO A 58 -9.28 -6.50 -1.04
N TRP A 59 -9.01 -5.44 -1.80
CA TRP A 59 -9.04 -4.05 -1.29
C TRP A 59 -10.43 -3.43 -1.29
N GLU A 60 -11.45 -4.09 -1.86
CA GLU A 60 -12.84 -3.61 -1.84
C GLU A 60 -13.53 -3.88 -0.50
N GLU A 61 -13.04 -4.86 0.27
CA GLU A 61 -13.55 -5.21 1.60
C GLU A 61 -12.82 -4.50 2.75
N ALA A 62 -11.88 -3.60 2.43
CA ALA A 62 -10.94 -3.08 3.42
C ALA A 62 -11.64 -2.23 4.50
N LYS A 63 -11.90 -2.85 5.66
CA LYS A 63 -11.94 -2.14 6.93
C LYS A 63 -10.60 -1.43 7.11
N SER A 64 -10.64 -0.12 7.30
CA SER A 64 -9.48 0.67 7.73
C SER A 64 -8.79 -0.05 8.88
N LYS A 65 -7.60 -0.62 8.65
CA LYS A 65 -6.74 -1.00 9.76
C LYS A 65 -6.33 0.31 10.40
N GLU A 66 -6.86 0.57 11.59
CA GLU A 66 -6.43 1.72 12.39
C GLU A 66 -4.90 1.70 12.46
N ALA A 67 -4.29 2.77 11.98
CA ALA A 67 -2.85 2.93 12.07
C ALA A 67 -2.48 2.84 13.56
N VAL A 68 -1.55 1.96 13.91
CA VAL A 68 -1.03 1.89 15.27
C VAL A 68 -0.19 3.16 15.49
N ILE A 69 -0.79 4.16 16.12
CA ILE A 69 -0.11 5.40 16.49
C ILE A 69 0.75 5.11 17.71
N LEU A 70 2.02 4.77 17.49
CA LEU A 70 2.99 4.60 18.58
C LEU A 70 3.26 5.95 19.26
N SER A 71 3.35 5.95 20.58
CA SER A 71 3.78 7.12 21.34
C SER A 71 5.25 7.49 20.98
N PRO A 72 5.66 8.75 21.19
CA PRO A 72 7.04 9.17 20.92
C PRO A 72 8.11 8.32 21.63
N LYS A 73 7.80 7.80 22.83
CA LYS A 73 8.70 6.94 23.61
C LYS A 73 8.88 5.57 22.94
N GLU A 74 7.79 4.92 22.56
CA GLU A 74 7.81 3.62 21.88
C GLU A 74 8.51 3.70 20.52
N ARG A 75 8.34 4.80 19.79
CA ARG A 75 9.08 5.05 18.54
C ARG A 75 10.59 5.11 18.77
N LYS A 76 11.03 5.78 19.83
CA LYS A 76 12.46 5.89 20.18
C LYS A 76 13.04 4.54 20.59
N GLU A 77 12.35 3.78 21.43
CA GLU A 77 12.79 2.44 21.85
C GLU A 77 12.94 1.50 20.65
N ARG A 78 11.96 1.49 19.74
CA ARG A 78 12.03 0.70 18.50
C ARG A 78 13.22 1.10 17.62
N PHE A 79 13.53 2.38 17.53
CA PHE A 79 14.70 2.86 16.78
C PHE A 79 16.01 2.41 17.41
N GLU A 80 16.14 2.51 18.73
CA GLU A 80 17.31 2.04 19.48
C GLU A 80 17.54 0.52 19.31
N GLU A 81 16.48 -0.28 19.29
CA GLU A 81 16.56 -1.71 18.99
C GLU A 81 17.10 -1.99 17.58
N ILE A 82 16.62 -1.26 16.58
CA ILE A 82 17.09 -1.38 15.19
C ILE A 82 18.58 -1.02 15.12
N LEU A 83 19.02 0.06 15.77
CA LEU A 83 20.43 0.45 15.81
C LEU A 83 21.31 -0.63 16.46
N LYS A 84 20.85 -1.26 17.55
CA LYS A 84 21.56 -2.38 18.18
C LYS A 84 21.68 -3.57 17.23
N ARG A 85 20.61 -3.93 16.50
CA ARG A 85 20.64 -5.04 15.53
C ARG A 85 21.60 -4.75 14.37
N VAL A 86 21.54 -3.55 13.78
CA VAL A 86 22.43 -3.15 12.68
C VAL A 86 23.89 -3.13 13.13
N ARG A 87 24.17 -2.66 14.36
CA ARG A 87 25.52 -2.68 14.93
C ARG A 87 26.04 -4.10 15.13
N ASN A 88 25.19 -5.02 15.58
CA ASN A 88 25.56 -6.42 15.79
C ASN A 88 25.66 -7.24 14.49
N GLN A 89 25.08 -6.77 13.38
CA GLN A 89 25.17 -7.41 12.06
C GLN A 89 26.35 -6.92 11.21
N ARG A 90 27.12 -5.94 11.70
CA ARG A 90 28.32 -5.45 11.03
C ARG A 90 29.51 -6.29 11.51
N PHE A 91 29.98 -7.20 10.66
CA PHE A 91 31.23 -7.95 10.84
C PHE A 91 32.43 -7.01 10.97
#